data_AF-A0A401Y5L5-F1
#
_entry.id   AF-A0A401Y5L5-F1
#
_cell.length_a   1.000
_cell.length_b   1.000
_cell.length_c   1.000
_cell.angle_alpha   90.00
_cell.angle_beta   90.00
_cell.angle_gamma   90.00
#
_symmetry.space_group_name_H-M   'P 1'
#
loop_
_entity.id
_entity.type
_entity.pdbx_description
1 polymer ?
#
loop_
_entity_poly.entity_id
_entity_poly.type
_entity_poly.pdbx_seq_one_letter_code
_entity_poly.pdbx_strand_id
1 'polypeptide(L)'
;MRRGLILAAALFALTACGGGGDGGAAAPTSADEQAFLDATAKHLCTVQSTVYDDAAELSAAYDAAPDVPGVPAATVSTLAKRLTTDPAFSQRLLQEVRTTCG
;
A
#
# COMPACT_ATOMS: atom_id res chain seq x y z
N MET A 1 3.29 -55.53 6.18
CA MET A 1 4.66 -55.57 5.61
C MET A 1 4.69 -54.75 4.33
N ARG A 2 5.83 -54.08 4.04
CA ARG A 2 6.10 -53.05 3.00
C ARG A 2 5.71 -51.64 3.48
N ARG A 3 6.55 -50.83 4.15
CA ARG A 3 7.94 -50.37 3.88
C ARG A 3 8.11 -49.87 2.44
N GLY A 4 8.12 -48.55 2.28
CA GLY A 4 8.48 -47.83 1.07
C GLY A 4 8.87 -46.39 1.41
N LEU A 5 10.07 -46.22 1.97
CA LEU A 5 10.80 -44.95 2.01
C LEU A 5 11.40 -44.73 0.62
N ILE A 6 11.16 -43.58 0.00
CA ILE A 6 12.11 -42.98 -0.96
C ILE A 6 12.19 -41.47 -0.67
N LEU A 7 13.31 -41.07 -0.07
CA LEU A 7 13.84 -39.72 -0.14
C LEU A 7 14.23 -39.43 -1.60
N ALA A 8 13.80 -38.30 -2.15
CA ALA A 8 14.48 -37.66 -3.25
C ALA A 8 14.49 -36.15 -2.98
N ALA A 9 15.63 -35.69 -2.45
CA ALA A 9 15.97 -34.29 -2.38
C ALA A 9 16.17 -33.78 -3.81
N ALA A 10 15.28 -32.90 -4.27
CA ALA A 10 15.54 -32.06 -5.44
C ALA A 10 15.85 -30.66 -4.91
N LEU A 11 17.14 -30.36 -4.81
CA LEU A 11 17.65 -29.00 -4.71
C LEU A 11 17.16 -28.20 -5.92
N PHE A 12 16.15 -27.34 -5.73
CA PHE A 12 15.92 -26.23 -6.65
C PHE A 12 16.72 -25.03 -6.14
N ALA A 13 18.01 -25.04 -6.45
CA ALA A 13 18.82 -23.82 -6.50
C ALA A 13 18.37 -23.03 -7.74
N LEU A 14 17.33 -22.19 -7.59
CA LEU A 14 17.12 -21.09 -8.52
C LEU A 14 18.09 -19.96 -8.15
N THR A 15 19.28 -20.08 -8.72
CA THR A 15 20.21 -18.98 -8.97
C THR A 15 19.56 -18.06 -10.00
N ALA A 16 18.69 -17.16 -9.55
CA ALA A 16 18.24 -16.01 -10.34
C ALA A 16 19.14 -14.82 -10.01
N CYS A 17 20.28 -14.75 -10.71
CA CYS A 17 21.00 -13.51 -10.92
C CYS A 17 20.48 -12.88 -12.21
N GLY A 18 19.98 -11.64 -12.10
CA GLY A 18 19.36 -10.86 -13.17
C GLY A 18 18.30 -9.97 -12.51
N GLY A 19 18.62 -8.79 -12.01
CA GLY A 19 19.29 -7.71 -12.74
C GLY A 19 18.20 -6.70 -13.11
N GLY A 20 17.87 -5.80 -12.19
CA GLY A 20 16.79 -4.85 -12.37
C GLY A 20 16.79 -3.79 -11.28
N GLY A 21 17.86 -3.00 -11.22
CA GLY A 21 17.91 -1.71 -10.55
C GLY A 21 17.30 -1.67 -9.15
N ASP A 22 18.11 -2.03 -8.14
CA ASP A 22 18.05 -1.37 -6.84
C ASP A 22 18.40 0.12 -7.03
N GLY A 23 17.51 0.86 -7.70
CA GLY A 23 17.25 2.23 -7.28
C GLY A 23 16.59 2.09 -5.92
N GLY A 24 17.41 1.82 -4.89
CA GLY A 24 16.94 1.69 -3.51
C GLY A 24 16.11 2.91 -3.24
N ALA A 25 14.78 2.73 -3.26
CA ALA A 25 13.87 3.83 -3.01
C ALA A 25 14.26 4.32 -1.62
N ALA A 26 14.75 5.56 -1.55
CA ALA A 26 15.09 6.18 -0.30
C ALA A 26 13.90 5.95 0.65
N ALA A 27 14.19 5.53 1.88
CA ALA A 27 13.13 5.29 2.85
C ALA A 27 12.21 6.53 2.89
N PRO A 28 10.88 6.34 2.96
CA PRO A 28 9.95 7.47 3.01
C PRO A 28 10.38 8.46 4.07
N THR A 29 10.46 9.74 3.72
CA THR A 29 10.72 10.80 4.69
C THR A 29 9.46 11.10 5.49
N SER A 30 9.58 11.84 6.59
CA SER A 30 8.41 12.31 7.34
C SER A 30 7.51 13.24 6.51
N ALA A 31 8.08 13.97 5.56
CA ALA A 31 7.34 14.82 4.64
C ALA A 31 6.54 13.97 3.64
N ASP A 32 7.14 12.92 3.09
CA ASP A 32 6.44 11.99 2.19
C ASP A 32 5.29 11.28 2.92
N GLU A 33 5.53 10.85 4.16
CA GLU A 33 4.50 10.25 5.00
C GLU A 33 3.31 11.19 5.21
N GLN A 34 3.57 12.44 5.60
CA GLN A 34 2.49 13.40 5.83
C GLN A 34 1.74 13.72 4.53
N ALA A 35 2.44 13.98 3.43
CA ALA A 35 1.80 14.26 2.14
C ALA A 35 0.90 13.10 1.69
N PHE A 36 1.34 11.85 1.90
CA PHE A 36 0.53 10.67 1.63
C PHE A 36 -0.71 10.58 2.53
N LEU A 37 -0.57 10.83 3.84
CA LEU A 37 -1.68 10.80 4.79
C LEU A 37 -2.71 11.90 4.45
N ASP A 38 -2.27 13.12 4.15
CA ASP A 38 -3.13 14.25 3.78
C ASP A 38 -3.91 13.96 2.50
N ALA A 39 -3.22 13.47 1.46
CA ALA A 39 -3.84 13.13 0.18
C ALA A 39 -4.85 11.99 0.33
N THR A 40 -4.51 10.96 1.10
CA THR A 40 -5.40 9.83 1.36
C THR A 40 -6.63 10.26 2.18
N ALA A 41 -6.43 11.08 3.21
CA ALA A 41 -7.53 11.61 4.02
C ALA A 41 -8.49 12.46 3.16
N LYS A 42 -7.96 13.39 2.36
CA LYS A 42 -8.75 14.21 1.44
C LYS A 42 -9.53 13.37 0.43
N HIS A 43 -8.90 12.34 -0.15
CA HIS A 43 -9.56 11.39 -1.05
C HIS A 43 -10.75 10.72 -0.36
N LEU A 44 -10.53 10.13 0.82
CA LEU A 44 -11.59 9.46 1.59
C LEU A 44 -12.72 10.43 2.00
N CYS A 45 -12.42 11.68 2.35
CA CYS A 45 -13.46 12.68 2.63
C CYS A 45 -14.25 13.03 1.37
N THR A 46 -13.58 13.15 0.22
CA THR A 46 -14.24 13.41 -1.08
C THR A 46 -15.18 12.24 -1.44
N VAL A 47 -14.71 11.00 -1.30
CA VAL A 47 -15.55 9.82 -1.55
C VAL A 47 -16.76 9.80 -0.60
N GLN A 48 -16.56 10.04 0.69
CA GLN A 48 -17.65 10.02 1.67
C GLN A 48 -18.67 11.17 1.52
N SER A 49 -18.26 12.31 0.94
CA SER A 49 -19.15 13.45 0.71
C SER A 49 -19.82 13.42 -0.67
N THR A 50 -19.46 12.48 -1.52
CA THR A 50 -20.04 12.32 -2.85
C THR A 50 -21.21 11.34 -2.81
N VAL A 51 -22.33 11.73 -3.43
CA VAL A 51 -23.46 10.82 -3.66
C VAL A 51 -23.19 10.10 -4.98
N TYR A 52 -23.16 8.77 -4.92
CA TYR A 52 -23.00 7.91 -6.10
C TYR A 52 -24.35 7.27 -6.44
N ASP A 53 -24.70 7.30 -7.72
CA ASP A 53 -25.93 6.68 -8.21
C ASP A 53 -25.76 5.16 -8.40
N ASP A 54 -24.51 4.70 -8.56
CA ASP A 54 -24.16 3.31 -8.78
C ASP A 54 -23.15 2.77 -7.73
N ALA A 55 -23.37 1.54 -7.28
CA ALA A 55 -22.55 0.91 -6.26
C ALA A 55 -21.14 0.53 -6.76
N ALA A 56 -20.98 0.24 -8.05
CA ALA A 56 -19.68 -0.03 -8.64
C ALA A 56 -18.86 1.26 -8.76
N GLU A 57 -19.50 2.41 -9.02
CA GLU A 57 -18.83 3.72 -8.96
C GLU A 57 -18.31 4.04 -7.56
N LEU A 58 -19.12 3.80 -6.52
CA LEU A 58 -18.67 3.95 -5.12
C LEU A 58 -17.47 3.04 -4.80
N SER A 59 -17.54 1.77 -5.18
CA SER A 59 -16.44 0.81 -4.97
C SER A 59 -15.18 1.27 -5.68
N ALA A 60 -15.30 1.66 -6.95
CA ALA A 60 -14.17 2.15 -7.75
C ALA A 60 -13.56 3.42 -7.14
N ALA A 61 -14.36 4.30 -6.55
CA ALA A 61 -13.88 5.49 -5.88
C ALA A 61 -13.05 5.17 -4.63
N TYR A 62 -13.44 4.15 -3.84
CA TYR A 62 -12.62 3.67 -2.72
C TYR A 62 -11.35 2.94 -3.15
N ASP A 63 -11.39 2.21 -4.27
CA ASP A 63 -10.24 1.48 -4.81
C ASP A 63 -9.24 2.41 -5.54
N ALA A 64 -9.66 3.60 -5.93
CA ALA A 64 -8.80 4.58 -6.59
C ALA A 64 -7.68 5.06 -5.67
N ALA A 65 -6.45 5.04 -6.19
CA ALA A 65 -5.29 5.56 -5.47
C ALA A 65 -5.34 7.11 -5.43
N PRO A 66 -5.07 7.73 -4.27
CA PRO A 66 -4.98 9.18 -4.18
C PRO A 66 -3.77 9.69 -4.98
N ASP A 67 -3.91 10.84 -5.63
CA ASP A 67 -2.78 11.55 -6.21
C ASP A 67 -1.95 12.19 -5.09
N VAL A 68 -0.65 11.93 -5.08
CA VAL A 68 0.30 12.44 -4.08
C VAL A 68 1.43 13.21 -4.77
N PRO A 69 1.21 14.49 -5.14
CA PRO A 69 2.19 15.27 -5.89
C PRO A 69 3.53 15.37 -5.16
N GLY A 70 4.62 15.14 -5.90
CA GLY A 70 5.97 15.23 -5.36
C GLY A 70 6.45 13.99 -4.59
N VAL A 71 5.59 13.00 -4.35
CA VAL A 71 5.98 11.73 -3.73
C VAL A 71 6.16 10.66 -4.82
N PRO A 72 7.33 10.00 -4.91
CA PRO A 72 7.55 8.95 -5.91
C PRO A 72 6.58 7.77 -5.75
N ALA A 73 6.15 7.17 -6.86
CA ALA A 73 5.19 6.06 -6.84
C ALA A 73 5.67 4.84 -6.00
N ALA A 74 6.98 4.56 -5.98
CA ALA A 74 7.56 3.52 -5.14
C ALA A 74 7.41 3.82 -3.63
N THR A 75 7.53 5.10 -3.25
CA THR A 75 7.29 5.59 -1.89
C THR A 75 5.80 5.48 -1.53
N VAL A 76 4.91 5.90 -2.43
CA VAL A 76 3.45 5.75 -2.25
C VAL A 76 3.07 4.28 -2.04
N SER A 77 3.61 3.36 -2.84
CA SER A 77 3.35 1.92 -2.69
C SER A 77 3.85 1.37 -1.34
N THR A 78 5.01 1.83 -0.89
CA THR A 78 5.57 1.47 0.42
C THR A 78 4.67 1.95 1.57
N LEU A 79 4.20 3.19 1.51
CA LEU A 79 3.32 3.78 2.51
C LEU A 79 1.92 3.14 2.49
N ALA A 80 1.38 2.84 1.32
CA ALA A 80 0.12 2.11 1.17
C ALA A 80 0.20 0.72 1.80
N LYS A 81 1.31 0.00 1.62
CA LYS A 81 1.53 -1.28 2.29
C LYS A 81 1.55 -1.11 3.82
N ARG A 82 2.19 -0.06 4.33
CA ARG A 82 2.24 0.23 5.78
C ARG A 82 0.88 0.43 6.40
N LEU A 83 -0.13 0.93 5.68
CA LEU A 83 -1.49 1.06 6.21
C LEU A 83 -2.07 -0.27 6.72
N THR A 84 -1.64 -1.40 6.16
CA THR A 84 -2.11 -2.74 6.58
C THR A 84 -1.16 -3.45 7.53
N THR A 85 0.14 -3.12 7.49
CA THR A 85 1.17 -3.82 8.27
C THR A 85 1.62 -3.06 9.52
N ASP A 86 1.32 -1.77 9.65
CA ASP A 86 1.72 -0.89 10.76
C ASP A 86 0.47 -0.26 11.42
N PRO A 87 0.00 -0.80 12.56
CA PRO A 87 -1.18 -0.28 13.25
C PRO A 87 -1.06 1.18 13.71
N ALA A 88 0.16 1.66 14.01
CA ALA A 88 0.33 3.05 14.41
C ALA A 88 0.16 3.99 13.21
N PHE A 89 0.65 3.58 12.04
CA PHE A 89 0.48 4.33 10.80
C PHE A 89 -0.99 4.40 10.37
N SER A 90 -1.75 3.32 10.49
CA SER A 90 -3.19 3.34 10.21
C SER A 90 -3.98 4.21 11.21
N GLN A 91 -3.60 4.22 12.49
CA GLN A 91 -4.19 5.15 13.46
C GLN A 91 -3.90 6.62 13.12
N ARG A 92 -2.70 6.93 12.60
CA ARG A 92 -2.40 8.29 12.10
C ARG A 92 -3.32 8.68 10.95
N LEU A 93 -3.54 7.80 9.98
CA LEU A 93 -4.50 8.05 8.90
C LEU A 93 -5.91 8.31 9.45
N LEU A 94 -6.38 7.52 10.42
CA LEU A 94 -7.70 7.73 11.01
C LEU A 94 -7.82 9.10 11.70
N GLN A 95 -6.75 9.59 12.33
CA GLN A 95 -6.75 10.94 12.89
C GLN A 95 -6.75 12.01 11.81
N GLU A 96 -5.95 11.84 10.75
CA GLU A 96 -5.92 12.76 9.62
C GLU A 96 -7.28 12.85 8.91
N VAL A 97 -7.97 11.72 8.72
CA VAL A 97 -9.34 11.66 8.19
C VAL A 97 -10.31 12.43 9.09
N ARG A 98 -10.24 12.28 10.42
CA ARG A 98 -11.10 13.04 11.34
C ARG A 98 -10.84 14.54 11.27
N THR A 99 -9.58 14.94 11.16
CA THR A 99 -9.20 16.36 11.02
C THR A 99 -9.59 16.93 9.68
N THR A 100 -9.53 16.14 8.61
CA THR A 100 -9.83 16.61 7.24
C THR A 100 -11.33 16.65 6.95
N CYS A 101 -12.10 15.67 7.45
CA CYS A 101 -13.54 15.56 7.18
C CYS A 101 -14.43 16.30 8.20
N GLY A 102 -13.87 16.77 9.32
CA GLY A 102 -14.59 17.30 10.50
C GLY A 102 -14.51 18.81 10.66
#